data_AF-A0A810NTN9-F1
#
_entry.id   AF-A0A810NTN9-F1
#
_cell.length_a   1.000
_cell.length_b   1.000
_cell.length_c   1.000
_cell.angle_alpha   90.00
_cell.angle_beta   90.00
_cell.angle_gamma   90.00
#
_symmetry.space_group_name_H-M   'P 1'
#
loop_
_entity.id
_entity.type
_entity.pdbx_description
1 polymer ?
#
loop_
_entity_poly.entity_id
_entity_poly.type
_entity_poly.pdbx_seq_one_letter_code
_entity_poly.pdbx_strand_id
1 'polypeptide(L)' 'MSGSPTNWVTGDGDMVSIGDYVALDLDSDAVGRIVAVCGDATGRPLVQVTEGHRSGKRLAVWPTQMLLRVQR' A
#
# COMPACT_ATOMS: atom_id res chain seq x y z
N MET A 1 17.00 1.36 -18.02
CA MET A 1 15.58 1.33 -17.63
C MET A 1 15.54 1.08 -16.14
N SER A 2 15.29 2.09 -15.30
CA SER A 2 15.03 1.86 -13.88
C SER A 2 13.55 1.48 -13.75
N GLY A 3 13.26 0.19 -13.78
CA GLY A 3 11.93 -0.28 -13.43
C GLY A 3 11.68 0.06 -11.97
N SER A 4 10.79 1.00 -11.69
CA SER A 4 10.34 1.25 -10.33
C SER A 4 9.80 -0.08 -9.77
N PRO A 5 10.16 -0.47 -8.54
CA PRO A 5 9.67 -1.72 -7.97
C PRO A 5 8.14 -1.67 -7.97
N THR A 6 7.52 -2.63 -8.65
CA THR A 6 6.05 -2.81 -8.67
C THR A 6 5.58 -3.72 -7.54
N ASN A 7 6.52 -4.23 -6.73
CA ASN A 7 6.31 -5.18 -5.65
C ASN A 7 6.98 -4.67 -4.38
N TRP A 8 6.35 -4.93 -3.23
CA TRP A 8 6.82 -4.58 -1.90
C TRP A 8 6.56 -5.74 -0.95
N VAL A 9 7.23 -5.72 0.20
CA VAL A 9 7.04 -6.68 1.28
C VAL A 9 6.37 -5.95 2.45
N THR A 10 5.20 -6.43 2.85
CA THR A 10 4.45 -5.95 4.01
C THR A 10 5.19 -6.26 5.33
N GLY A 11 4.72 -5.70 6.44
CA GLY A 11 5.29 -5.92 7.77
C GLY A 11 5.26 -7.39 8.23
N ASP A 12 4.31 -8.19 7.75
CA ASP A 12 4.20 -9.64 8.02
C ASP A 12 4.98 -10.51 7.03
N GLY A 13 5.62 -9.92 6.01
CA GLY A 13 6.44 -10.64 5.04
C GLY A 13 5.74 -11.01 3.73
N ASP A 14 4.46 -10.66 3.55
CA ASP A 14 3.75 -10.91 2.30
C ASP A 14 4.29 -10.03 1.16
N MET A 15 4.51 -10.65 0.01
CA MET A 15 4.79 -9.92 -1.23
C MET A 15 3.48 -9.38 -1.81
N VAL A 16 3.42 -8.07 -2.00
CA VAL A 16 2.26 -7.35 -2.56
C VAL A 16 2.67 -6.50 -3.74
N SER A 17 1.72 -6.29 -4.65
CA SER A 17 1.93 -5.55 -5.90
C SER A 17 0.81 -4.55 -6.15
N ILE A 18 0.99 -3.70 -7.17
CA ILE A 18 -0.11 -2.85 -7.67
C ILE A 18 -1.33 -3.72 -7.97
N GLY A 19 -2.47 -3.34 -7.40
CA GLY A 19 -3.74 -4.06 -7.51
C GLY A 19 -4.16 -4.76 -6.22
N ASP A 20 -3.21 -5.14 -5.35
CA ASP A 20 -3.48 -5.81 -4.09
C ASP A 20 -4.11 -4.87 -3.06
N TYR A 21 -4.90 -5.46 -2.16
CA TYR A 21 -5.45 -4.80 -0.99
C TYR A 21 -4.57 -5.09 0.22
N VAL A 22 -4.33 -4.07 1.05
CA VAL A 22 -3.51 -4.16 2.25
C VAL A 22 -4.20 -3.48 3.42
N ALA A 23 -4.03 -4.05 4.61
CA ALA A 23 -4.36 -3.37 5.86
C ALA A 23 -3.23 -2.38 6.19
N LEU A 24 -3.57 -1.21 6.71
CA LEU A 24 -2.62 -0.11 6.94
C LEU A 24 -2.48 0.20 8.43
N ASP A 25 -1.25 0.36 8.89
CA ASP A 25 -0.89 0.87 10.23
C ASP A 25 -1.05 2.41 10.30
N LEU A 26 -2.21 2.90 9.88
CA LEU A 26 -2.57 4.32 9.93
C LEU A 26 -3.79 4.54 10.81
N ASP A 27 -4.75 3.62 10.74
CA ASP A 27 -5.96 3.55 11.58
C ASP A 27 -6.33 2.06 11.71
N SER A 28 -6.99 1.65 12.80
CA SER A 28 -7.23 0.24 13.12
C SER A 28 -8.12 -0.52 12.12
N ASP A 29 -8.85 0.20 11.27
CA ASP A 29 -9.75 -0.34 10.25
C ASP A 29 -9.36 0.11 8.82
N ALA A 30 -8.18 0.69 8.64
CA ALA A 30 -7.75 1.19 7.35
C ALA A 30 -7.38 0.06 6.40
N VAL A 31 -8.12 -0.07 5.30
CA VAL A 31 -7.80 -0.93 4.17
C VAL A 31 -7.69 -0.08 2.91
N GLY A 32 -6.71 -0.38 2.07
CA GLY A 32 -6.58 0.29 0.79
C GLY A 32 -5.99 -0.58 -0.31
N ARG A 33 -6.21 -0.16 -1.55
CA ARG A 33 -5.67 -0.81 -2.75
C ARG A 33 -4.39 -0.11 -3.20
N ILE A 34 -3.33 -0.86 -3.50
CA ILE A 34 -2.13 -0.30 -4.13
C ILE A 34 -2.49 0.07 -5.57
N VAL A 35 -2.40 1.35 -5.93
CA VAL A 35 -2.83 1.85 -7.24
C VAL A 35 -1.68 2.30 -8.14
N ALA A 36 -0.53 2.65 -7.56
CA ALA A 36 0.64 3.11 -8.31
C ALA A 36 1.91 3.02 -7.46
N VAL A 37 3.05 3.26 -8.10
CA VAL A 37 4.26 3.70 -7.40
C VAL A 37 4.17 5.21 -7.20
N CYS A 38 4.50 5.70 -6.01
CA CYS A 38 4.65 7.13 -5.76
C CYS A 38 5.70 7.71 -6.71
N GLY A 39 5.40 8.83 -7.35
CA GLY A 39 6.29 9.48 -8.32
C GLY A 39 7.50 10.19 -7.70
N ASP A 40 7.82 9.91 -6.44
CA ASP A 40 9.00 10.41 -5.76
C ASP A 40 10.20 9.45 -5.95
N ALA A 41 11.38 9.86 -5.47
CA ALA A 41 12.59 9.05 -5.57
C ALA A 41 12.58 7.81 -4.65
N THR A 42 11.54 7.61 -3.84
CA THR A 42 11.51 6.54 -2.83
C THR A 42 10.92 5.24 -3.35
N GLY A 43 10.14 5.28 -4.45
CA GLY A 43 9.51 4.09 -5.00
C GLY A 43 8.46 3.45 -4.08
N ARG A 44 7.89 4.22 -3.15
CA ARG A 44 6.86 3.76 -2.21
C ARG A 44 5.55 3.42 -2.93
N PRO A 45 4.75 2.48 -2.41
CA PRO A 45 3.40 2.26 -2.92
C PRO A 45 2.51 3.47 -2.62
N LEU A 46 1.73 3.85 -3.63
CA LEU A 46 0.60 4.77 -3.48
C LEU A 46 -0.67 3.94 -3.28
N VAL A 47 -1.30 4.08 -2.12
CA VAL A 47 -2.48 3.32 -1.73
C VAL A 47 -3.71 4.22 -1.76
N GLN A 48 -4.76 3.78 -2.47
CA GLN A 48 -6.09 4.37 -2.38
C GLN A 48 -6.86 3.69 -1.24
N VAL A 49 -7.13 4.44 -0.18
CA VAL A 49 -7.84 3.95 1.00
C VAL A 49 -9.31 3.75 0.63
N THR A 50 -9.81 2.53 0.85
CA THR A 50 -11.20 2.15 0.58
C THR A 50 -12.02 2.04 1.86
N GLU A 51 -11.39 1.76 2.99
CA GLU A 51 -12.06 1.58 4.29
C GLU A 51 -11.31 2.33 5.41
N GLY A 52 -12.02 2.64 6.49
CA GLY A 52 -11.52 3.42 7.61
C GLY A 52 -11.68 4.93 7.46
N HIS A 53 -11.21 5.67 8.47
CA HIS A 53 -11.43 7.12 8.62
C HIS A 53 -10.92 7.95 7.43
N ARG A 54 -9.91 7.44 6.72
CA ARG A 54 -9.29 8.11 5.56
C ARG A 54 -9.80 7.61 4.21
N SER A 55 -10.93 6.88 4.18
CA SER A 55 -11.51 6.38 2.93
C SER A 55 -11.66 7.48 1.87
N GLY A 56 -11.32 7.15 0.63
CA GLY A 56 -11.28 8.06 -0.51
C GLY A 56 -9.94 8.81 -0.69
N LYS A 57 -9.05 8.80 0.30
CA LYS A 57 -7.72 9.43 0.18
C LYS A 57 -6.71 8.53 -0.52
N ARG A 58 -5.72 9.14 -1.17
CA ARG A 58 -4.53 8.46 -1.69
C ARG A 58 -3.33 8.81 -0.83
N LEU A 59 -2.64 7.79 -0.33
CA LEU A 59 -1.54 7.94 0.62
C LEU A 59 -0.31 7.20 0.10
N ALA A 60 0.83 7.88 0.09
CA ALA A 60 2.11 7.22 -0.07
C ALA A 60 2.47 6.56 1.27
N VAL A 61 2.60 5.24 1.30
CA VAL A 61 2.86 4.49 2.53
C VAL A 61 4.18 3.75 2.42
N TRP A 62 4.88 3.58 3.52
CA TRP A 62 6.03 2.67 3.56
C TRP A 62 5.55 1.22 3.57
N PRO A 63 6.33 0.29 3.00
CA PRO A 63 5.96 -1.13 3.06
C PRO A 63 5.76 -1.66 4.48
N THR A 64 6.53 -1.16 5.45
CA THR A 64 6.38 -1.49 6.87
C THR A 64 5.07 -0.98 7.49
N GLN A 65 4.37 -0.05 6.85
CA GLN A 65 3.04 0.41 7.26
C GLN A 65 1.91 -0.41 6.64
N MET A 66 2.22 -1.32 5.72
CA MET A 66 1.27 -2.30 5.21
C MET A 66 1.38 -3.52 6.14
N LEU A 67 0.36 -3.77 6.95
CA LEU A 67 0.42 -4.80 7.99
C LEU A 67 0.37 -6.21 7.39
N LEU A 68 -0.57 -6.42 6.48
CA LEU A 68 -0.83 -7.71 5.83
C LEU A 68 -1.60 -7.52 4.51
N ARG A 69 -1.53 -8.52 3.64
CA ARG A 69 -2.35 -8.58 2.42
C ARG A 69 -3.78 -9.02 2.75
N VAL A 70 -4.76 -8.32 2.21
CA VAL A 70 -6.18 -8.64 2.34
C VAL A 70 -6.67 -9.30 1.05
N GLN A 71 -7.34 -10.46 1.16
CA GLN A 71 -7.97 -11.12 0.03
C GLN A 71 -9.38 -10.55 -0.21
N ARG A 72 -9.68 -10.17 -1.47
CA ARG A 72 -10.99 -9.71 -1.92
C ARG A 72 -11.34 -10.25 -3.30
#